data_AF-A0A9W7BCF7-F1
#
_entry.id   AF-A0A9W7BCF7-F1
#
_cell.length_a   1.000
_cell.length_b   1.000
_cell.length_c   1.000
_cell.angle_alpha   90.00
_cell.angle_beta   90.00
_cell.angle_gamma   90.00
#
_symmetry.space_group_name_H-M   'P 1'
#
loop_
_entity.id
_entity.type
_entity.pdbx_description
1 polymer ?
#
loop_
_entity_poly.entity_id
_entity_poly.type
_entity_poly.pdbx_seq_one_letter_code
_entity_poly.pdbx_strand_id
1 'polypeptide(L)'
;MRSHISSPHTVIPYTSTNTDCWDALIILDADPSDADSVILIYKQTSDLIANSGLSTGWNREHVWPKSYGVGYSGPDTSDLHSLRAADWSVNSARNNRYYDDCTDTETCTIPAHSEAANDTGKKAIADTTGIFMPPASVRGDLARSIFYMATRYDGSEPNTEDLAISNCPCDTTFKVSEAN
;
A
#
# COMPACT_ATOMS: atom_id res chain seq x y z
N MET A 1 21.81 -13.96 -1.04
CA MET A 1 20.64 -13.68 -0.17
C MET A 1 19.50 -13.02 -0.95
N ARG A 2 19.74 -11.97 -1.75
CA ARG A 2 18.70 -11.37 -2.63
C ARG A 2 18.12 -12.32 -3.69
N SER A 3 18.92 -13.25 -4.22
CA SER A 3 18.54 -14.18 -5.29
C SER A 3 17.35 -15.12 -5.00
N HIS A 4 17.06 -15.42 -3.72
CA HIS A 4 15.93 -16.28 -3.36
C HIS A 4 14.61 -15.51 -3.24
N ILE A 5 14.67 -14.21 -2.94
CA ILE A 5 13.49 -13.35 -2.85
C ILE A 5 13.05 -12.98 -4.28
N SER A 6 14.00 -12.67 -5.18
CA SER A 6 13.73 -12.33 -6.58
C SER A 6 13.41 -13.52 -7.50
N SER A 7 13.22 -14.72 -6.95
CA SER A 7 12.83 -15.89 -7.75
C SER A 7 11.43 -15.69 -8.36
N PRO A 8 11.14 -16.27 -9.54
CA PRO A 8 9.81 -16.21 -10.13
C PRO A 8 8.77 -16.75 -9.16
N HIS A 9 7.69 -16.00 -8.99
CA HIS A 9 6.59 -16.38 -8.11
C HIS A 9 5.28 -16.43 -8.90
N THR A 10 4.29 -17.13 -8.37
CA THR A 10 2.96 -17.15 -8.98
C THR A 10 2.32 -15.78 -8.83
N VAL A 11 2.12 -15.09 -9.95
CA VAL A 11 1.44 -13.79 -9.99
C VAL A 11 -0.06 -14.02 -9.90
N ILE A 12 -0.67 -13.47 -8.85
CA ILE A 12 -2.13 -13.39 -8.74
C ILE A 12 -2.58 -12.16 -9.56
N PRO A 13 -3.57 -12.29 -10.44
CA PRO A 13 -3.95 -11.19 -11.32
C PRO A 13 -4.60 -10.03 -10.56
N TYR A 14 -4.39 -8.80 -11.04
CA TYR A 14 -5.08 -7.60 -10.56
C TYR A 14 -6.36 -7.36 -11.37
N THR A 15 -7.34 -8.24 -11.22
CA THR A 15 -8.59 -8.23 -12.01
C THR A 15 -9.83 -8.14 -11.11
N SER A 16 -10.99 -8.53 -11.66
CA SER A 16 -12.24 -8.84 -10.95
C SER A 16 -12.88 -10.11 -11.53
N THR A 17 -12.03 -11.07 -11.94
CA THR A 17 -12.42 -12.26 -12.72
C THR A 17 -11.54 -13.44 -12.38
N ASN A 18 -12.13 -14.64 -12.24
CA ASN A 18 -11.45 -15.83 -11.70
C ASN A 18 -10.81 -15.52 -10.33
N THR A 19 -9.93 -16.38 -9.83
CA THR A 19 -9.18 -16.11 -8.60
C THR A 19 -8.23 -14.94 -8.81
N ASP A 20 -8.37 -13.88 -8.02
CA ASP A 20 -7.58 -12.65 -8.14
C ASP A 20 -7.24 -12.00 -6.79
N CYS A 21 -6.68 -10.78 -6.83
CA CYS A 21 -6.26 -10.07 -5.63
C CYS A 21 -7.40 -9.84 -4.63
N TRP A 22 -8.66 -9.72 -5.05
CA TRP A 22 -9.79 -9.58 -4.13
C TRP A 22 -9.96 -10.84 -3.28
N ASP A 23 -9.95 -12.01 -3.91
CA ASP A 23 -10.08 -13.30 -3.22
C ASP A 23 -8.94 -13.51 -2.24
N ALA A 24 -7.72 -13.11 -2.63
CA ALA A 24 -6.56 -13.19 -1.77
C ALA A 24 -6.70 -12.27 -0.54
N LEU A 25 -7.15 -11.02 -0.72
CA LEU A 25 -7.32 -10.09 0.40
C LEU A 25 -8.43 -10.51 1.36
N ILE A 26 -9.50 -11.14 0.86
CA ILE A 26 -10.54 -11.72 1.71
C ILE A 26 -9.95 -12.74 2.70
N ILE A 27 -8.92 -13.48 2.28
CA ILE A 27 -8.25 -14.48 3.14
C ILE A 27 -7.18 -13.81 4.02
N LEU A 28 -6.35 -12.94 3.44
CA LEU A 28 -5.19 -12.36 4.11
C LEU A 28 -5.57 -11.35 5.18
N ASP A 29 -6.61 -10.56 4.93
CA ASP A 29 -7.10 -9.51 5.83
C ASP A 29 -8.40 -9.94 6.54
N ALA A 30 -8.72 -11.24 6.56
CA ALA A 30 -9.92 -11.77 7.23
C ALA A 30 -9.98 -11.34 8.71
N ASP A 31 -11.17 -10.96 9.18
CA ASP A 31 -11.40 -10.73 10.60
C ASP A 31 -11.47 -12.08 11.34
N PRO A 32 -10.58 -12.36 12.31
CA PRO A 32 -10.62 -13.61 13.07
C PRO A 32 -11.89 -13.79 13.91
N SER A 33 -12.62 -12.72 14.18
CA SER A 33 -13.84 -12.68 14.97
C SER A 33 -15.13 -12.67 14.15
N ASP A 34 -15.03 -12.41 12.84
CA ASP A 34 -16.16 -12.36 11.90
C ASP A 34 -15.75 -12.89 10.52
N ALA A 35 -16.22 -14.09 10.17
CA ALA A 35 -15.84 -14.77 8.94
C ALA A 35 -16.34 -14.07 7.66
N ASP A 36 -17.31 -13.15 7.78
CA ASP A 36 -17.89 -12.45 6.64
C ASP A 36 -17.26 -11.05 6.42
N SER A 37 -16.20 -10.73 7.15
CA SER A 37 -15.58 -9.40 7.18
C SER A 37 -14.06 -9.43 7.02
N VAL A 38 -13.52 -8.30 6.55
CA VAL A 38 -12.07 -8.03 6.48
C VAL A 38 -11.70 -6.86 7.37
N ILE A 39 -10.51 -6.87 7.95
CA ILE A 39 -9.94 -5.77 8.75
C ILE A 39 -9.31 -4.74 7.81
N LEU A 40 -9.76 -3.50 7.90
CA LEU A 40 -9.28 -2.43 7.03
C LEU A 40 -8.02 -1.76 7.60
N ILE A 41 -6.92 -1.76 6.85
CA ILE A 41 -5.58 -1.48 7.38
C ILE A 41 -5.39 -0.10 8.03
N TYR A 42 -6.09 0.94 7.57
CA TYR A 42 -5.98 2.29 8.16
C TYR A 42 -7.12 2.67 9.09
N LYS A 43 -8.27 1.98 8.97
CA LYS A 43 -9.44 2.20 9.82
C LYS A 43 -9.39 1.35 11.09
N GLN A 44 -8.71 0.21 11.03
CA GLN A 44 -8.54 -0.74 12.15
C GLN A 44 -9.88 -1.28 12.68
N THR A 45 -10.89 -1.31 11.81
CA THR A 45 -12.17 -1.98 12.04
C THR A 45 -12.52 -2.83 10.83
N SER A 46 -13.48 -3.71 11.02
CA SER A 46 -13.94 -4.63 10.00
C SER A 46 -14.94 -3.97 9.06
N ASP A 47 -14.98 -4.44 7.82
CA ASP A 47 -16.03 -4.15 6.85
C ASP A 47 -16.41 -5.45 6.14
N LEU A 48 -17.68 -5.55 5.72
CA LEU A 48 -18.21 -6.76 5.11
C LEU A 48 -17.48 -7.05 3.80
N ILE A 49 -17.21 -8.33 3.54
CA ILE A 49 -16.66 -8.79 2.26
C ILE A 49 -17.53 -8.30 1.09
N ALA A 50 -18.86 -8.31 1.29
CA ALA A 50 -19.84 -7.86 0.29
C ALA A 50 -19.68 -6.38 -0.12
N ASN A 51 -18.98 -5.56 0.66
CA ASN A 51 -18.74 -4.15 0.36
C ASN A 51 -17.49 -3.90 -0.49
N SER A 52 -16.79 -4.96 -0.93
CA SER A 52 -15.59 -4.86 -1.78
C SER A 52 -15.85 -4.05 -3.06
N GLY A 53 -15.03 -3.05 -3.32
CA GLY A 53 -15.09 -2.21 -4.52
C GLY A 53 -16.18 -1.12 -4.50
N LEU A 54 -17.01 -1.07 -3.46
CA LEU A 54 -17.98 0.02 -3.28
C LEU A 54 -17.27 1.27 -2.76
N SER A 55 -17.69 2.45 -3.23
CA SER A 55 -17.15 3.73 -2.75
C SER A 55 -17.46 4.02 -1.28
N THR A 56 -18.46 3.34 -0.72
CA THR A 56 -18.85 3.40 0.71
C THR A 56 -18.29 2.23 1.52
N GLY A 57 -17.51 1.34 0.88
CA GLY A 57 -16.91 0.18 1.49
C GLY A 57 -15.40 0.25 1.43
N TRP A 58 -14.78 -0.85 0.98
CA TRP A 58 -13.33 -0.99 0.94
C TRP A 58 -12.80 -1.29 -0.46
N ASN A 59 -11.53 -0.96 -0.68
CA ASN A 59 -10.80 -1.25 -1.89
C ASN A 59 -9.39 -1.77 -1.59
N ARG A 60 -8.66 -2.07 -2.67
CA ARG A 60 -7.27 -2.51 -2.64
C ARG A 60 -6.37 -1.30 -2.44
N GLU A 61 -5.71 -1.25 -1.29
CA GLU A 61 -4.62 -0.33 -1.03
C GLU A 61 -3.30 -0.89 -1.52
N HIS A 62 -2.57 -0.05 -2.26
CA HIS A 62 -1.18 -0.28 -2.63
C HIS A 62 -0.27 0.35 -1.58
N VAL A 63 0.21 -0.45 -0.64
CA VAL A 63 1.10 -0.02 0.46
C VAL A 63 2.37 0.64 -0.07
N TRP A 64 2.92 0.18 -1.19
CA TRP A 64 3.83 0.97 -2.01
C TRP A 64 3.03 1.80 -3.03
N PRO A 65 2.98 3.13 -2.95
CA PRO A 65 2.18 3.94 -3.87
C PRO A 65 2.63 3.75 -5.32
N LYS A 66 1.67 3.53 -6.23
CA LYS A 66 1.98 3.28 -7.65
C LYS A 66 2.74 4.40 -8.34
N SER A 67 2.56 5.65 -7.90
CA SER A 67 3.30 6.79 -8.45
C SER A 67 4.81 6.75 -8.17
N TYR A 68 5.29 5.80 -7.36
CA TYR A 68 6.70 5.64 -7.03
C TYR A 68 7.33 4.39 -7.66
N GLY A 69 7.05 4.17 -8.94
CA GLY A 69 7.76 3.16 -9.74
C GLY A 69 7.09 1.79 -9.82
N VAL A 70 6.00 1.52 -9.09
CA VAL A 70 5.25 0.27 -9.34
C VAL A 70 4.51 0.39 -10.67
N GLY A 71 4.71 -0.60 -11.54
CA GLY A 71 4.08 -0.68 -12.85
C GLY A 71 2.56 -0.80 -12.82
N TYR A 72 1.97 -0.98 -14.01
CA TYR A 72 0.52 -1.20 -14.17
C TYR A 72 0.15 -2.61 -14.59
N SER A 73 1.13 -3.42 -14.98
CA SER A 73 0.94 -4.76 -15.55
C SER A 73 1.98 -5.78 -15.10
N GLY A 74 2.93 -5.37 -14.27
CA GLY A 74 3.99 -6.23 -13.76
C GLY A 74 3.56 -7.02 -12.52
N PRO A 75 4.37 -8.01 -12.10
CA PRO A 75 4.16 -8.72 -10.84
C PRO A 75 4.16 -7.79 -9.62
N ASP A 76 4.93 -6.71 -9.67
CA ASP A 76 4.97 -5.64 -8.65
C ASP A 76 3.60 -4.97 -8.40
N THR A 77 2.73 -4.96 -9.41
CA THR A 77 1.42 -4.32 -9.38
C THR A 77 0.43 -5.09 -8.52
N SER A 78 0.55 -6.41 -8.49
CA SER A 78 -0.41 -7.32 -7.87
C SER A 78 0.19 -8.17 -6.75
N ASP A 79 1.39 -7.81 -6.30
CA ASP A 79 2.07 -8.48 -5.20
C ASP A 79 1.27 -8.36 -3.89
N LEU A 80 0.82 -9.49 -3.37
CA LEU A 80 0.01 -9.58 -2.16
C LEU A 80 0.76 -9.14 -0.89
N HIS A 81 2.09 -9.05 -0.94
CA HIS A 81 2.86 -8.44 0.14
C HIS A 81 2.70 -6.92 0.21
N SER A 82 2.21 -6.27 -0.85
CA SER A 82 1.98 -4.82 -0.92
C SER A 82 0.51 -4.43 -1.17
N LEU A 83 -0.41 -5.39 -1.15
CA LEU A 83 -1.84 -5.15 -1.24
C LEU A 83 -2.54 -5.38 0.10
N ARG A 84 -3.45 -4.48 0.47
CA ARG A 84 -4.26 -4.59 1.69
C ARG A 84 -5.68 -4.10 1.47
N ALA A 85 -6.63 -4.60 2.23
CA ALA A 85 -7.98 -4.05 2.30
C ALA A 85 -7.95 -2.70 3.03
N ALA A 86 -8.52 -1.66 2.43
CA ALA A 86 -8.61 -0.33 3.03
C ALA A 86 -9.95 0.32 2.75
N ASP A 87 -10.47 1.08 3.72
CA ASP A 87 -11.64 1.93 3.52
C ASP A 87 -11.41 2.86 2.33
N TRP A 88 -12.39 2.92 1.41
CA TRP A 88 -12.23 3.65 0.15
C TRP A 88 -11.83 5.12 0.38
N SER A 89 -12.46 5.77 1.35
CA SER A 89 -12.25 7.20 1.62
C SER A 89 -10.92 7.42 2.33
N VAL A 90 -10.54 6.51 3.24
CA VAL A 90 -9.22 6.57 3.90
C VAL A 90 -8.09 6.29 2.90
N ASN A 91 -8.26 5.35 1.98
CA ASN A 91 -7.29 5.08 0.91
C ASN A 91 -7.12 6.32 0.00
N SER A 92 -8.23 6.96 -0.38
CA SER A 92 -8.17 8.24 -1.11
C SER A 92 -7.44 9.34 -0.32
N ALA A 93 -7.66 9.41 1.00
CA ALA A 93 -6.96 10.32 1.89
C ALA A 93 -5.47 9.98 2.07
N ARG A 94 -5.09 8.70 1.98
CA ARG A 94 -3.68 8.26 1.94
C ARG A 94 -3.04 8.75 0.64
N ASN A 95 -3.70 8.57 -0.50
CA ASN A 95 -3.20 9.00 -1.81
C ASN A 95 -1.81 8.40 -2.09
N ASN A 96 -0.86 9.21 -2.58
CA ASN A 96 0.55 8.86 -2.72
C ASN A 96 1.44 9.55 -1.69
N ARG A 97 0.89 9.91 -0.53
CA ARG A 97 1.67 10.50 0.57
C ARG A 97 2.75 9.54 1.05
N TYR A 98 3.90 10.10 1.43
CA TYR A 98 4.95 9.34 2.07
C TYR A 98 4.55 8.98 3.49
N TYR A 99 4.96 7.81 3.95
CA TYR A 99 4.84 7.47 5.35
C TYR A 99 5.84 8.27 6.17
N ASP A 100 5.34 9.04 7.12
CA ASP A 100 6.16 9.77 8.09
C ASP A 100 5.28 10.12 9.31
N ASP A 101 5.90 10.58 10.38
CA ASP A 101 5.19 11.06 11.55
C ASP A 101 4.53 12.41 11.26
N CYS A 102 3.25 12.51 11.63
CA CYS A 102 2.45 13.72 11.49
C CYS A 102 1.92 14.11 12.87
N THR A 103 2.81 14.64 13.70
CA THR A 103 2.52 14.95 15.11
C THR A 103 2.25 16.43 15.38
N ASP A 104 2.55 17.31 14.42
CA ASP A 104 2.32 18.74 14.54
C ASP A 104 0.86 19.08 14.22
N THR A 105 0.07 19.33 15.25
CA THR A 105 -1.37 19.64 15.12
C THR A 105 -1.67 20.94 14.38
N GLU A 106 -0.69 21.83 14.20
CA GLU A 106 -0.88 23.05 13.41
C GLU A 106 -0.88 22.77 11.91
N THR A 107 -0.18 21.71 11.48
CA THR A 107 0.01 21.39 10.05
C THR A 107 -0.58 20.03 9.65
N CYS A 108 -0.84 19.15 10.61
CA CYS A 108 -1.43 17.83 10.41
C CYS A 108 -2.93 17.83 10.67
N THR A 109 -3.66 17.13 9.81
CA THR A 109 -5.05 16.72 10.07
C THR A 109 -5.03 15.36 10.76
N ILE A 110 -5.60 15.27 11.96
CA ILE A 110 -5.68 14.07 12.80
C ILE A 110 -7.15 13.90 13.24
N PRO A 111 -7.81 12.76 12.96
CA PRO A 111 -7.34 11.65 12.14
C PRO A 111 -7.17 12.03 10.66
N ALA A 112 -6.47 11.21 9.89
CA ALA A 112 -6.24 11.47 8.46
C ALA A 112 -7.56 11.57 7.64
N HIS A 113 -8.62 10.92 8.11
CA HIS A 113 -9.97 10.99 7.58
C HIS A 113 -10.96 10.64 8.71
N SER A 114 -12.24 11.02 8.59
CA SER A 114 -13.26 10.71 9.61
C SER A 114 -13.46 9.21 9.84
N GLU A 115 -13.20 8.41 8.81
CA GLU A 115 -13.28 6.93 8.83
C GLU A 115 -11.95 6.27 9.24
N ALA A 116 -10.86 7.03 9.43
CA ALA A 116 -9.57 6.45 9.78
C ALA A 116 -9.45 6.24 11.30
N ALA A 117 -8.55 5.37 11.73
CA ALA A 117 -8.22 5.24 13.14
C ALA A 117 -7.73 6.59 13.72
N ASN A 118 -8.04 6.84 14.99
CA ASN A 118 -7.84 8.14 15.65
C ASN A 118 -6.36 8.57 15.72
N ASP A 119 -5.43 7.62 15.68
CA ASP A 119 -3.98 7.82 15.73
C ASP A 119 -3.34 7.89 14.32
N THR A 120 -4.15 8.06 13.28
CA THR A 120 -3.68 8.40 11.94
C THR A 120 -3.50 9.90 11.78
N GLY A 121 -2.68 10.33 10.82
CA GLY A 121 -2.54 11.73 10.48
C GLY A 121 -2.22 11.94 9.01
N LYS A 122 -2.52 13.11 8.48
CA LYS A 122 -2.03 13.51 7.15
C LYS A 122 -1.65 14.97 7.11
N LYS A 123 -0.73 15.30 6.23
CA LYS A 123 -0.35 16.67 5.89
C LYS A 123 -0.23 16.79 4.38
N ALA A 124 -0.81 17.84 3.81
CA ALA A 124 -0.51 18.26 2.46
C ALA A 124 0.76 19.12 2.49
N ILE A 125 1.65 18.94 1.53
CA ILE A 125 2.79 19.83 1.33
C ILE A 125 2.61 20.48 -0.04
N ALA A 126 2.82 21.80 -0.13
CA ALA A 126 2.44 22.60 -1.29
C ALA A 126 3.22 22.27 -2.59
N ASP A 127 4.33 21.54 -2.48
CA ASP A 127 5.28 21.22 -3.56
C ASP A 127 5.66 19.73 -3.64
N THR A 128 5.15 18.88 -2.74
CA THR A 128 5.39 17.43 -2.72
C THR A 128 4.13 16.69 -2.29
N THR A 129 4.12 15.38 -2.51
CA THR A 129 3.00 14.46 -2.30
C THR A 129 2.57 14.25 -0.84
N GLY A 130 3.09 15.02 0.11
CA GLY A 130 2.61 15.10 1.50
C GLY A 130 2.99 13.91 2.39
N ILE A 131 2.53 13.96 3.64
CA ILE A 131 2.80 12.95 4.68
C ILE A 131 1.52 12.24 5.08
N PHE A 132 1.60 10.93 5.28
CA PHE A 132 0.58 10.10 5.89
C PHE A 132 1.18 9.33 7.06
N MET A 133 0.65 9.57 8.26
CA MET A 133 0.99 8.83 9.46
C MET A 133 -0.03 7.71 9.64
N PRO A 134 0.35 6.43 9.48
CA PRO A 134 -0.55 5.30 9.63
C PRO A 134 -0.77 4.97 11.12
N PRO A 135 -1.80 4.17 11.44
CA PRO A 135 -2.07 3.76 12.83
C PRO A 135 -0.87 3.01 13.39
N ALA A 136 -0.58 3.21 14.67
CA ALA A 136 0.60 2.64 15.32
C ALA A 136 0.64 1.10 15.25
N SER A 137 -0.53 0.45 15.29
CA SER A 137 -0.67 -1.01 15.26
C SER A 137 -0.11 -1.66 13.97
N VAL A 138 -0.11 -0.95 12.84
CA VAL A 138 0.28 -1.51 11.52
C VAL A 138 1.58 -0.94 10.95
N ARG A 139 2.21 0.02 11.64
CA ARG A 139 3.50 0.61 11.19
C ARG A 139 4.56 -0.45 10.90
N GLY A 140 4.63 -1.49 11.74
CA GLY A 140 5.58 -2.59 11.54
C GLY A 140 5.28 -3.45 10.30
N ASP A 141 4.00 -3.72 10.02
CA ASP A 141 3.58 -4.47 8.83
C ASP A 141 3.85 -3.69 7.54
N LEU A 142 3.51 -2.39 7.55
CA LEU A 142 3.77 -1.48 6.43
C LEU A 142 5.28 -1.38 6.16
N ALA A 143 6.10 -1.21 7.20
CA ALA A 143 7.55 -1.15 7.04
C ALA A 143 8.13 -2.44 6.42
N ARG A 144 7.63 -3.62 6.83
CA ARG A 144 8.04 -4.90 6.25
C ARG A 144 7.63 -5.04 4.80
N SER A 145 6.40 -4.64 4.46
CA SER A 145 5.89 -4.65 3.08
C SER A 145 6.74 -3.77 2.17
N ILE A 146 7.02 -2.53 2.58
CA ILE A 146 7.86 -1.59 1.83
C ILE A 146 9.28 -2.13 1.66
N PHE A 147 9.89 -2.65 2.73
CA PHE A 147 11.23 -3.23 2.66
C PHE A 147 11.29 -4.47 1.76
N TYR A 148 10.24 -5.29 1.78
CA TYR A 148 10.10 -6.43 0.88
C TYR A 148 10.04 -5.96 -0.57
N MET A 149 9.19 -4.99 -0.91
CA MET A 149 9.05 -4.49 -2.29
C MET A 149 10.39 -3.97 -2.84
N ALA A 150 11.10 -3.16 -2.05
CA ALA A 150 12.42 -2.64 -2.43
C ALA A 150 13.52 -3.71 -2.52
N THR A 151 13.33 -4.86 -1.85
CA THR A 151 14.28 -5.98 -1.95
C THR A 151 13.92 -6.94 -3.10
N ARG A 152 12.63 -7.05 -3.42
CA ARG A 152 12.09 -7.99 -4.41
C ARG A 152 12.21 -7.48 -5.85
N TYR A 153 11.97 -6.20 -6.05
CA TYR A 153 11.90 -5.58 -7.36
C TYR A 153 13.12 -4.68 -7.57
N ASP A 154 14.14 -5.26 -8.18
CA ASP A 154 15.41 -4.61 -8.53
C ASP A 154 15.49 -4.26 -10.04
N GLY A 155 14.34 -4.25 -10.73
CA GLY A 155 14.23 -4.01 -12.17
C GLY A 155 14.72 -5.14 -13.07
N SER A 156 15.15 -6.29 -12.52
CA SER A 156 15.64 -7.41 -13.34
C SER A 156 14.52 -8.28 -13.94
N GLU A 157 13.30 -8.17 -13.44
CA GLU A 157 12.13 -8.93 -13.91
C GLU A 157 11.33 -8.13 -14.96
N PRO A 158 10.81 -8.77 -16.03
CA PRO A 158 10.05 -8.05 -17.05
C PRO A 158 8.85 -7.28 -16.50
N ASN A 159 8.65 -6.07 -17.00
CA ASN A 159 7.57 -5.16 -16.61
C ASN A 159 7.61 -4.72 -15.13
N THR A 160 8.79 -4.71 -14.52
CA THR A 160 9.02 -4.17 -13.17
C THR A 160 10.08 -3.08 -13.21
N GLU A 161 10.06 -2.19 -12.22
CA GLU A 161 11.09 -1.16 -12.04
C GLU A 161 12.02 -1.50 -10.86
N ASP A 162 13.16 -0.81 -10.75
CA ASP A 162 14.02 -0.84 -9.56
C ASP A 162 13.41 0.01 -8.45
N LEU A 163 12.77 -0.65 -7.49
CA LEU A 163 12.11 -0.01 -6.36
C LEU A 163 13.14 0.29 -5.27
N ALA A 164 13.32 1.58 -4.95
CA ALA A 164 14.25 2.03 -3.92
C ALA A 164 13.53 2.83 -2.83
N ILE A 165 13.93 2.58 -1.57
CA ILE A 165 13.49 3.40 -0.44
C ILE A 165 14.36 4.66 -0.41
N SER A 166 13.73 5.82 -0.40
CA SER A 166 14.39 7.10 -0.18
C SER A 166 13.98 7.70 1.16
N ASN A 167 14.87 8.51 1.74
CA ASN A 167 14.59 9.35 2.90
C ASN A 167 14.16 10.77 2.51
N CYS A 168 14.06 11.07 1.20
CA CYS A 168 13.58 12.35 0.72
C CYS A 168 12.46 12.16 -0.30
N PRO A 169 11.30 12.81 -0.07
CA PRO A 169 10.26 13.01 -1.08
C PRO A 169 10.73 13.62 -2.40
N CYS A 170 11.89 14.29 -2.36
CA CYS A 170 12.47 15.08 -3.42
C CYS A 170 13.35 14.29 -4.41
N ASP A 171 13.74 13.07 -4.06
CA ASP A 171 14.62 12.27 -4.91
C ASP A 171 13.77 11.32 -5.77
N THR A 172 13.47 11.75 -6.98
CA THR A 172 12.75 10.97 -7.99
C THR A 172 13.69 10.13 -8.86
N THR A 173 14.96 9.96 -8.46
CA THR A 173 15.90 9.12 -9.22
C THR A 173 15.56 7.63 -9.05
N PHE A 174 14.57 7.17 -9.81
CA PHE A 174 14.51 5.79 -10.27
C PHE A 174 15.77 5.59 -11.10
N LYS A 175 16.72 4.79 -10.61
CA LYS A 175 17.89 4.46 -11.38
C LYS A 175 17.45 3.50 -12.48
N VAL A 176 17.03 4.07 -13.61
CA VAL A 176 17.08 3.35 -14.88
C VAL A 176 18.56 3.07 -15.10
N SER A 177 19.03 1.89 -14.74
CA SER A 177 20.33 1.43 -15.17
C SER A 177 20.26 1.27 -16.69
N GLU A 178 20.73 2.27 -17.43
CA GLU A 178 21.04 2.10 -18.84
C GLU A 178 22.14 1.04 -18.93
N ALA A 179 21.74 -0.15 -19.36
CA ALA A 179 22.65 -1.13 -19.93
C ALA A 179 23.04 -0.65 -21.33
N ASN A 180 24.24 -0.08 -21.46
CA ASN A 180 25.25 -0.39 -22.49
C ASN A 180 26.51 0.48 -22.31
#